data_AF-A0A1W0E7K7-F1
#
_entry.id   AF-A0A1W0E7K7-F1
#
_cell.length_a   1.000
_cell.length_b   1.000
_cell.length_c   1.000
_cell.angle_alpha   90.00
_cell.angle_beta   90.00
_cell.angle_gamma   90.00
#
_symmetry.space_group_name_H-M   'P 1'
#
loop_
_entity.id
_entity.type
_entity.pdbx_description
1 polymer ?
#
loop_
_entity_poly.entity_id
_entity_poly.type
_entity_poly.pdbx_seq_one_letter_code
_entity_poly.pdbx_strand_id
1 'polypeptide(L)'
;MSKIHKGNSKKNKNHNKRKSTKSKENENIRNSKKSYKPKGKQENSKEKNLKNDKFLDGFNEEQKEMYKNGTLKDKIDMISLIILKDYTNENMKNLLSFCENQHNDTIYYAINNIKNIMLELDIDIIDGYISGRILKTFEIQAKSKYIGSKILNLVEKLIKAGIFVNDFISILINMINSYKSKFLNDNFTQFENEILENIEDFYFKNDNFRSQANILKFLVGKKGKSVFDFINKISVDEKYSEAEKDILYERIIFILHFNLEFSKQTGCDKHNIRFGLLEYIKNYKGNNDKIYLKGIQILGAVKNNFYNAFVLKNCIKINNLCKNNREKEIIFIQEIYKNGNSDLIYHLTNNIYAFSTCFIIGMLLLCQEHEIRPYSLFTFSMHWDPKVREISKKIIDGEKIQMFDPFDSINQI
;
A
#
# COMPACT_ATOMS: atom_id res chain seq x y z
N MET A 1 2.45 59.50 -1.84
CA MET A 1 1.96 59.66 -3.24
C MET A 1 1.23 58.37 -3.66
N SER A 2 0.45 58.38 -4.76
CA SER A 2 -0.12 57.20 -5.48
C SER A 2 -0.49 55.96 -4.62
N LYS A 3 -1.71 55.78 -4.09
CA LYS A 3 -3.05 55.64 -4.72
C LYS A 3 -3.18 54.55 -5.82
N ILE A 4 -3.90 53.45 -5.46
CA ILE A 4 -5.09 52.87 -6.17
C ILE A 4 -4.82 52.25 -7.58
N HIS A 5 -5.02 50.94 -7.86
CA HIS A 5 -6.30 50.21 -7.91
C HIS A 5 -6.17 48.67 -8.10
N LYS A 6 -7.15 47.93 -7.56
CA LYS A 6 -8.01 46.90 -8.22
C LYS A 6 -7.53 46.27 -9.54
N GLY A 7 -7.49 44.93 -9.60
CA GLY A 7 -7.28 44.14 -10.82
C GLY A 7 -8.55 43.84 -11.62
N ASN A 8 -8.43 43.04 -12.69
CA ASN A 8 -9.59 42.48 -13.40
C ASN A 8 -9.23 41.21 -14.18
N SER A 9 -10.23 40.39 -14.49
CA SER A 9 -10.09 39.22 -15.36
C SER A 9 -10.17 39.60 -16.84
N LYS A 10 -9.58 38.81 -17.74
CA LYS A 10 -10.21 38.47 -19.04
C LYS A 10 -9.54 37.30 -19.76
N LYS A 11 -10.37 36.61 -20.55
CA LYS A 11 -10.00 35.55 -21.50
C LYS A 11 -9.20 36.15 -22.66
N ASN A 12 -8.40 35.34 -23.35
CA ASN A 12 -8.47 35.32 -24.81
C ASN A 12 -8.05 33.98 -25.42
N LYS A 13 -8.80 33.56 -26.44
CA LYS A 13 -8.33 32.60 -27.46
C LYS A 13 -7.57 33.43 -28.52
N ASN A 14 -6.62 32.84 -29.24
CA ASN A 14 -6.68 32.96 -30.70
C ASN A 14 -5.88 31.91 -31.46
N HIS A 15 -6.22 31.78 -32.74
CA HIS A 15 -5.75 30.74 -33.66
C HIS A 15 -4.61 31.24 -34.59
N ASN A 16 -3.92 30.27 -35.19
CA ASN A 16 -3.23 30.35 -36.49
C ASN A 16 -2.00 31.28 -36.64
N LYS A 17 -0.90 30.66 -37.10
CA LYS A 17 -0.30 31.08 -38.38
C LYS A 17 0.33 29.89 -39.12
N ARG A 18 -0.09 29.68 -40.36
CA ARG A 18 0.56 28.78 -41.33
C ARG A 18 1.91 29.40 -41.76
N LYS A 19 2.85 28.55 -42.18
CA LYS A 19 3.61 28.78 -43.42
C LYS A 19 3.61 27.51 -44.26
N SER A 20 3.58 27.68 -45.58
CA SER A 20 3.38 26.59 -46.54
C SER A 20 3.90 26.97 -47.92
N THR A 21 4.61 26.05 -48.55
CA THR A 21 5.06 26.04 -49.96
C THR A 21 4.92 24.57 -50.38
N LYS A 22 4.05 24.13 -51.31
CA LYS A 22 3.87 24.52 -52.74
C LYS A 22 5.24 24.53 -53.45
N SER A 23 5.46 23.79 -54.53
CA SER A 23 4.67 23.60 -55.78
C SER A 23 4.91 22.19 -56.40
N LYS A 24 4.19 21.64 -57.40
CA LYS A 24 3.02 22.00 -58.26
C LYS A 24 2.44 20.69 -58.88
N GLU A 25 1.15 20.58 -59.26
CA GLU A 25 0.56 20.76 -60.63
C GLU A 25 1.39 20.11 -61.76
N ASN A 26 0.89 19.32 -62.73
CA ASN A 26 -0.47 18.86 -63.11
C ASN A 26 -0.33 17.58 -64.02
N GLU A 27 -1.30 16.86 -64.63
CA GLU A 27 -2.76 17.03 -64.85
C GLU A 27 -3.52 15.65 -64.99
N ASN A 28 -4.47 15.52 -65.93
CA ASN A 28 -5.35 14.36 -66.20
C ASN A 28 -4.98 13.58 -67.48
N ILE A 29 -5.34 12.29 -67.60
CA ILE A 29 -5.82 11.69 -68.88
C ILE A 29 -6.71 10.43 -68.69
N ARG A 30 -7.70 10.36 -69.59
CA ARG A 30 -8.85 9.46 -69.83
C ARG A 30 -8.79 7.96 -69.47
N ASN A 31 -10.00 7.44 -69.22
CA ASN A 31 -10.41 6.02 -69.18
C ASN A 31 -9.86 5.15 -70.33
N SER A 32 -9.59 3.87 -70.03
CA SER A 32 -9.89 2.76 -70.95
C SER A 32 -10.28 1.48 -70.19
N LYS A 33 -11.25 0.71 -70.72
CA LYS A 33 -11.64 -0.60 -70.16
C LYS A 33 -10.64 -1.66 -70.60
N LYS A 34 -10.14 -2.52 -69.69
CA LYS A 34 -9.60 -3.84 -70.04
C LYS A 34 -9.54 -4.82 -68.85
N SER A 35 -10.18 -5.97 -69.04
CA SER A 35 -10.02 -7.27 -68.35
C SER A 35 -9.60 -7.29 -66.87
N TYR A 36 -10.52 -7.73 -66.00
CA TYR A 36 -10.18 -8.37 -64.73
C TYR A 36 -9.26 -9.58 -64.99
N LYS A 37 -8.12 -9.68 -64.29
CA LYS A 37 -7.34 -10.92 -64.14
C LYS A 37 -6.95 -11.07 -62.67
N PRO A 38 -7.34 -12.15 -61.97
CA PRO A 38 -6.92 -12.36 -60.60
C PRO A 38 -5.41 -12.63 -60.56
N LYS A 39 -4.68 -11.90 -59.72
CA LYS A 39 -3.24 -12.10 -59.50
C LYS A 39 -2.96 -12.45 -58.06
N GLY A 40 -2.48 -13.68 -57.85
CA GLY A 40 -1.67 -14.08 -56.69
C GLY A 40 -2.43 -14.26 -55.38
N LYS A 41 -2.36 -15.48 -54.84
CA LYS A 41 -2.27 -15.63 -53.38
C LYS A 41 -0.99 -14.90 -52.95
N GLN A 42 -1.09 -13.83 -52.18
CA GLN A 42 0.06 -13.41 -51.36
C GLN A 42 -0.01 -14.24 -50.08
N GLU A 43 1.09 -14.91 -49.78
CA GLU A 43 1.16 -15.84 -48.66
C GLU A 43 1.07 -15.07 -47.34
N ASN A 44 0.09 -15.44 -46.50
CA ASN A 44 -0.03 -14.87 -45.17
C ASN A 44 1.21 -15.18 -44.34
N SER A 45 1.56 -14.21 -43.49
CA SER A 45 2.38 -14.32 -42.27
C SER A 45 2.91 -15.73 -41.94
N LYS A 46 4.25 -15.84 -41.88
CA LYS A 46 5.00 -17.04 -41.44
C LYS A 46 4.42 -17.67 -40.16
N GLU A 47 3.55 -18.66 -40.32
CA GLU A 47 3.34 -19.67 -39.29
C GLU A 47 4.68 -20.38 -39.09
N LYS A 48 5.19 -20.38 -37.85
CA LYS A 48 6.31 -21.25 -37.49
C LYS A 48 5.79 -22.68 -37.50
N ASN A 49 6.00 -23.37 -38.61
CA ASN A 49 5.73 -24.80 -38.76
C ASN A 49 6.38 -25.58 -37.59
N LEU A 50 5.58 -26.00 -36.62
CA LEU A 50 5.95 -26.92 -35.56
C LEU A 50 6.06 -28.34 -36.14
N LYS A 51 7.10 -28.57 -36.96
CA LYS A 51 7.46 -29.88 -37.52
C LYS A 51 8.05 -30.80 -36.45
N ASN A 52 7.19 -31.25 -35.53
CA ASN A 52 7.47 -32.36 -34.63
C ASN A 52 6.49 -33.51 -34.97
N ASP A 53 6.66 -34.17 -36.12
CA ASP A 53 5.85 -35.36 -36.46
C ASP A 53 5.97 -36.45 -35.38
N LYS A 54 7.14 -36.55 -34.72
CA LYS A 54 7.39 -37.40 -33.54
C LYS A 54 6.51 -37.12 -32.32
N PHE A 55 5.84 -35.96 -32.25
CA PHE A 55 4.89 -35.68 -31.15
C PHE A 55 3.58 -36.46 -31.33
N LEU A 56 3.25 -36.91 -32.55
CA LEU A 56 2.03 -37.64 -32.85
C LEU A 56 2.17 -39.16 -32.67
N ASP A 57 3.35 -39.64 -32.28
CA ASP A 57 3.57 -41.05 -31.94
C ASP A 57 2.90 -41.35 -30.59
N GLY A 58 1.75 -42.03 -30.66
CA GLY A 58 0.83 -42.28 -29.53
C GLY A 58 -0.58 -41.72 -29.73
N PHE A 59 -0.79 -40.81 -30.69
CA PHE A 59 -2.09 -40.17 -30.93
C PHE A 59 -3.01 -41.04 -31.82
N ASN A 60 -4.32 -41.05 -31.51
CA ASN A 60 -5.37 -41.63 -32.36
C ASN A 60 -5.40 -40.96 -33.75
N GLU A 61 -6.00 -41.61 -34.76
CA GLU A 61 -6.19 -40.98 -36.09
C GLU A 61 -7.04 -39.71 -36.02
N GLU A 62 -8.15 -39.73 -35.27
CA GLU A 62 -9.00 -38.56 -35.00
C GLU A 62 -8.22 -37.42 -34.33
N GLN A 63 -7.35 -37.74 -33.35
CA GLN A 63 -6.52 -36.75 -32.67
C GLN A 63 -5.44 -36.18 -33.61
N LYS A 64 -4.84 -37.02 -34.47
CA LYS A 64 -3.91 -36.59 -35.53
C LYS A 64 -4.60 -35.67 -36.53
N GLU A 65 -5.87 -35.92 -36.85
CA GLU A 65 -6.67 -35.04 -37.71
C GLU A 65 -7.04 -33.73 -37.00
N MET A 66 -7.56 -33.76 -35.77
CA MET A 66 -7.86 -32.55 -34.98
C MET A 66 -6.61 -31.68 -34.77
N TYR A 67 -5.44 -32.29 -34.50
CA TYR A 67 -4.19 -31.54 -34.33
C TYR A 67 -3.72 -30.88 -35.63
N LYS A 68 -4.01 -31.47 -36.80
CA LYS A 68 -3.66 -30.90 -38.10
C LYS A 68 -4.70 -29.85 -38.54
N ASN A 69 -5.96 -30.24 -38.61
CA ASN A 69 -7.04 -29.53 -39.29
C ASN A 69 -7.94 -28.67 -38.36
N GLY A 70 -7.92 -28.91 -37.04
CA GLY A 70 -8.74 -28.18 -36.07
C GLY A 70 -8.33 -26.72 -35.82
N THR A 71 -9.16 -25.97 -35.11
CA THR A 71 -8.85 -24.59 -34.67
C THR A 71 -7.86 -24.59 -33.51
N LEU A 72 -7.30 -23.41 -33.18
CA LEU A 72 -6.40 -23.27 -32.03
C LEU A 72 -7.02 -23.71 -30.69
N LYS A 73 -8.35 -23.59 -30.53
CA LYS A 73 -9.03 -24.10 -29.32
C LYS A 73 -9.05 -25.61 -29.30
N ASP A 74 -9.50 -26.24 -30.38
CA ASP A 74 -9.60 -27.70 -30.49
C ASP A 74 -8.22 -28.37 -30.25
N LYS A 75 -7.14 -27.75 -30.72
CA LYS A 75 -5.75 -28.20 -30.46
C LYS A 75 -5.35 -28.07 -28.99
N ILE A 76 -5.70 -26.95 -28.34
CA ILE A 76 -5.46 -26.72 -26.91
C ILE A 76 -6.27 -27.69 -26.05
N ASP A 77 -7.55 -27.88 -26.35
CA ASP A 77 -8.47 -28.74 -25.60
C ASP A 77 -8.09 -30.22 -25.76
N MET A 78 -7.76 -30.66 -26.98
CA MET A 78 -7.26 -32.02 -27.24
C MET A 78 -5.95 -32.31 -26.48
N ILE A 79 -4.97 -31.39 -26.50
CA ILE A 79 -3.74 -31.56 -25.70
C ILE A 79 -4.06 -31.59 -24.21
N SER A 80 -5.00 -30.76 -23.74
CA SER A 80 -5.39 -30.73 -22.33
C SER A 80 -6.00 -32.05 -21.86
N LEU A 81 -6.89 -32.65 -22.67
CA LEU A 81 -7.47 -33.98 -22.41
C LEU A 81 -6.42 -35.10 -22.44
N ILE A 82 -5.41 -34.99 -23.30
CA ILE A 82 -4.30 -35.95 -23.34
C ILE A 82 -3.46 -35.85 -22.06
N ILE A 83 -3.14 -34.64 -21.59
CA ILE A 83 -2.39 -34.43 -20.33
C ILE A 83 -3.15 -35.00 -19.11
N LEU A 84 -4.47 -34.87 -19.07
CA LEU A 84 -5.32 -35.44 -18.02
C LEU A 84 -5.38 -36.96 -18.03
N LYS A 85 -5.21 -37.59 -19.21
CA LYS A 85 -5.25 -39.05 -19.37
C LYS A 85 -3.86 -39.70 -19.17
N ASP A 86 -2.81 -39.05 -19.66
CA ASP A 86 -1.43 -39.51 -19.62
C ASP A 86 -0.48 -38.30 -19.55
N TYR A 87 -0.06 -37.97 -18.32
CA TYR A 87 0.80 -36.82 -18.07
C TYR A 87 2.20 -37.09 -18.64
N THR A 88 2.66 -36.22 -19.54
CA THR A 88 4.07 -36.16 -19.91
C THR A 88 4.56 -34.72 -19.95
N ASN A 89 5.84 -34.54 -19.59
CA ASN A 89 6.52 -33.24 -19.66
C ASN A 89 6.51 -32.65 -21.09
N GLU A 90 6.43 -33.47 -22.13
CA GLU A 90 6.38 -32.99 -23.53
C GLU A 90 4.97 -32.51 -23.92
N ASN A 91 3.92 -33.25 -23.52
CA ASN A 91 2.54 -32.80 -23.68
C ASN A 91 2.35 -31.41 -23.02
N MET A 92 2.86 -31.23 -21.80
CA MET A 92 2.73 -29.97 -21.06
C MET A 92 3.59 -28.83 -21.63
N LYS A 93 4.80 -29.10 -22.14
CA LYS A 93 5.57 -28.11 -22.92
C LYS A 93 4.80 -27.61 -24.15
N ASN A 94 4.12 -28.51 -24.86
CA ASN A 94 3.36 -28.15 -26.05
C ASN A 94 2.11 -27.35 -25.71
N LEU A 95 1.41 -27.62 -24.61
CA LEU A 95 0.35 -26.74 -24.10
C LEU A 95 0.87 -25.35 -23.71
N LEU A 96 2.00 -25.30 -22.99
CA LEU A 96 2.67 -24.05 -22.63
C LEU A 96 3.08 -23.21 -23.85
N SER A 97 3.38 -23.83 -24.99
CA SER A 97 3.73 -23.09 -26.23
C SER A 97 2.60 -22.19 -26.75
N PHE A 98 1.33 -22.51 -26.48
CA PHE A 98 0.19 -21.64 -26.84
C PHE A 98 0.08 -20.39 -25.94
N CYS A 99 0.84 -20.34 -24.84
CA CYS A 99 0.97 -19.15 -23.99
C CYS A 99 2.05 -18.17 -24.49
N GLU A 100 2.85 -18.57 -25.49
CA GLU A 100 4.00 -17.82 -26.00
C GLU A 100 3.71 -17.19 -27.38
N ASN A 101 3.79 -15.85 -27.46
CA ASN A 101 3.65 -15.07 -28.71
C ASN A 101 2.31 -15.19 -29.46
N GLN A 102 1.24 -15.67 -28.81
CA GLN A 102 -0.11 -15.77 -29.36
C GLN A 102 -0.98 -14.53 -29.06
N HIS A 103 -2.22 -14.50 -29.61
CA HIS A 103 -3.19 -13.48 -29.21
C HIS A 103 -3.63 -13.66 -27.75
N ASN A 104 -3.96 -12.56 -27.06
CA ASN A 104 -4.31 -12.56 -25.63
C ASN A 104 -5.42 -13.56 -25.27
N ASP A 105 -6.42 -13.75 -26.13
CA ASP A 105 -7.51 -14.69 -25.88
C ASP A 105 -7.07 -16.16 -25.96
N THR A 106 -6.17 -16.49 -26.90
CA THR A 106 -5.56 -17.83 -27.01
C THR A 106 -4.68 -18.12 -25.80
N ILE A 107 -3.87 -17.14 -25.38
CA ILE A 107 -3.04 -17.22 -24.16
C ILE A 107 -3.92 -17.45 -22.92
N TYR A 108 -4.98 -16.66 -22.76
CA TYR A 108 -5.90 -16.83 -21.63
C TYR A 108 -6.63 -18.17 -21.65
N TYR A 109 -7.01 -18.67 -22.83
CA TYR A 109 -7.65 -19.98 -22.99
C TYR A 109 -6.70 -21.12 -22.59
N ALA A 110 -5.46 -21.12 -23.10
CA ALA A 110 -4.42 -22.07 -22.72
C ALA A 110 -4.15 -22.04 -21.20
N ILE A 111 -4.01 -20.86 -20.60
CA ILE A 111 -3.77 -20.73 -19.14
C ILE A 111 -4.98 -21.17 -18.31
N ASN A 112 -6.21 -20.96 -18.78
CA ASN A 112 -7.40 -21.48 -18.12
C ASN A 112 -7.43 -23.02 -18.11
N ASN A 113 -6.99 -23.66 -19.20
CA ASN A 113 -6.89 -25.11 -19.26
C ASN A 113 -5.69 -25.67 -18.47
N ILE A 114 -4.54 -24.97 -18.45
CA ILE A 114 -3.44 -25.25 -17.51
C ILE A 114 -3.96 -25.22 -16.07
N LYS A 115 -4.77 -24.21 -15.71
CA LYS A 115 -5.45 -24.16 -14.40
C LYS A 115 -6.35 -25.37 -14.18
N ASN A 116 -7.08 -25.87 -15.18
CA ASN A 116 -7.96 -27.05 -15.04
C ASN A 116 -7.11 -28.28 -14.72
N ILE A 117 -6.08 -28.54 -15.54
CA ILE A 117 -5.12 -29.64 -15.38
C ILE A 117 -4.51 -29.63 -13.97
N MET A 118 -4.09 -28.46 -13.48
CA MET A 118 -3.50 -28.34 -12.14
C MET A 118 -4.47 -28.61 -10.99
N LEU A 119 -5.79 -28.54 -11.19
CA LEU A 119 -6.81 -28.89 -10.17
C LEU A 119 -7.21 -30.37 -10.21
N GLU A 120 -6.84 -31.09 -11.27
CA GLU A 120 -7.28 -32.46 -11.55
C GLU A 120 -6.12 -33.48 -11.52
N LEU A 121 -4.88 -33.04 -11.75
CA LEU A 121 -3.67 -33.82 -11.52
C LEU A 121 -3.12 -33.64 -10.10
N ASP A 122 -2.45 -34.68 -9.62
CA ASP A 122 -1.57 -34.58 -8.45
C ASP A 122 -0.35 -33.69 -8.78
N ILE A 123 0.02 -32.82 -7.84
CA ILE A 123 1.08 -31.82 -8.01
C ILE A 123 2.44 -32.50 -8.05
N ASP A 124 2.63 -33.57 -7.28
CA ASP A 124 3.92 -34.28 -7.13
C ASP A 124 4.36 -35.00 -8.42
N ILE A 125 3.45 -35.16 -9.40
CA ILE A 125 3.74 -35.69 -10.74
C ILE A 125 4.37 -34.62 -11.65
N ILE A 126 4.21 -33.32 -11.33
CA ILE A 126 4.66 -32.21 -12.18
C ILE A 126 6.14 -31.91 -11.92
N ASP A 127 6.97 -32.29 -12.88
CA ASP A 127 8.41 -31.99 -12.92
C ASP A 127 8.76 -30.51 -12.63
N GLY A 128 9.84 -30.29 -11.86
CA GLY A 128 10.25 -28.97 -11.38
C GLY A 128 10.60 -27.94 -12.47
N TYR A 129 11.03 -28.37 -13.66
CA TYR A 129 11.21 -27.46 -14.80
C TYR A 129 9.86 -27.08 -15.44
N ILE A 130 8.89 -28.00 -15.44
CA ILE A 130 7.53 -27.74 -15.92
C ILE A 130 6.79 -26.79 -14.98
N SER A 131 6.80 -27.05 -13.66
CA SER A 131 6.19 -26.14 -12.67
C SER A 131 6.81 -24.74 -12.72
N GLY A 132 8.14 -24.65 -12.82
CA GLY A 132 8.85 -23.38 -13.01
C GLY A 132 8.43 -22.62 -14.29
N ARG A 133 8.16 -23.32 -15.41
CA ARG A 133 7.60 -22.69 -16.62
C ARG A 133 6.14 -22.26 -16.47
N ILE A 134 5.31 -23.04 -15.76
CA ILE A 134 3.93 -22.68 -15.46
C ILE A 134 3.89 -21.38 -14.65
N LEU A 135 4.60 -21.33 -13.53
CA LEU A 135 4.67 -20.16 -12.64
C LEU A 135 5.13 -18.91 -13.39
N LYS A 136 6.21 -19.04 -14.19
CA LYS A 136 6.72 -17.93 -15.02
C LYS A 136 5.72 -17.47 -16.09
N THR A 137 4.96 -18.38 -16.70
CA THR A 137 3.88 -18.03 -17.63
C THR A 137 2.77 -17.24 -16.94
N PHE A 138 2.33 -17.67 -15.75
CA PHE A 138 1.36 -16.91 -14.94
C PHE A 138 1.91 -15.52 -14.55
N GLU A 139 3.17 -15.43 -14.11
CA GLU A 139 3.82 -14.18 -13.71
C GLU A 139 3.93 -13.17 -14.87
N ILE A 140 4.31 -13.63 -16.07
CA ILE A 140 4.39 -12.81 -17.28
C ILE A 140 2.99 -12.32 -17.69
N GLN A 141 1.98 -13.20 -17.71
CA GLN A 141 0.66 -12.84 -18.21
C GLN A 141 -0.21 -12.09 -17.19
N ALA A 142 0.07 -12.22 -15.89
CA ALA A 142 -0.48 -11.34 -14.85
C ALA A 142 -0.14 -9.87 -15.08
N LYS A 143 1.05 -9.58 -15.66
CA LYS A 143 1.49 -8.23 -16.02
C LYS A 143 0.85 -7.69 -17.31
N SER A 144 0.08 -8.50 -18.05
CA SER A 144 -0.59 -8.07 -19.29
C SER A 144 -1.73 -7.08 -18.99
N LYS A 145 -1.71 -5.93 -19.67
CA LYS A 145 -2.76 -4.89 -19.58
C LYS A 145 -4.15 -5.40 -20.00
N TYR A 146 -4.23 -6.45 -20.82
CA TYR A 146 -5.49 -6.93 -21.42
C TYR A 146 -6.11 -8.09 -20.66
N ILE A 147 -5.30 -9.03 -20.16
CA ILE A 147 -5.77 -10.27 -19.50
C ILE A 147 -5.30 -10.40 -18.05
N GLY A 148 -4.39 -9.56 -17.56
CA GLY A 148 -3.76 -9.72 -16.25
C GLY A 148 -4.73 -9.85 -15.08
N SER A 149 -5.82 -9.08 -15.07
CA SER A 149 -6.88 -9.24 -14.05
C SER A 149 -7.61 -10.58 -14.13
N LYS A 150 -7.84 -11.13 -15.34
CA LYS A 150 -8.40 -12.48 -15.50
C LYS A 150 -7.40 -13.54 -15.05
N ILE A 151 -6.12 -13.39 -15.38
CA ILE A 151 -5.03 -14.30 -14.96
C ILE A 151 -4.89 -14.32 -13.43
N LEU A 152 -4.91 -13.15 -12.78
CA LEU A 152 -4.89 -13.05 -11.31
C LEU A 152 -6.12 -13.72 -10.68
N ASN A 153 -7.30 -13.61 -11.28
CA ASN A 153 -8.50 -14.36 -10.85
C ASN A 153 -8.40 -15.89 -11.09
N LEU A 154 -7.42 -16.39 -11.86
CA LEU A 154 -7.09 -17.83 -11.94
C LEU A 154 -6.06 -18.21 -10.87
N VAL A 155 -5.06 -17.36 -10.62
CA VAL A 155 -4.09 -17.49 -9.52
C VAL A 155 -4.82 -17.59 -8.17
N GLU A 156 -5.79 -16.71 -7.91
CA GLU A 156 -6.62 -16.74 -6.69
C GLU A 156 -7.46 -18.03 -6.54
N LYS A 157 -7.68 -18.81 -7.62
CA LYS A 157 -8.34 -20.13 -7.56
C LYS A 157 -7.36 -21.25 -7.24
N LEU A 158 -6.14 -21.19 -7.76
CA LEU A 158 -5.09 -22.18 -7.50
C LEU A 158 -4.63 -22.12 -6.03
N ILE A 159 -4.43 -20.92 -5.49
CA ILE A 159 -4.10 -20.73 -4.05
C ILE A 159 -5.19 -21.32 -3.16
N LYS A 160 -6.48 -21.11 -3.50
CA LYS A 160 -7.62 -21.66 -2.75
C LYS A 160 -7.74 -23.18 -2.81
N ALA A 161 -7.07 -23.83 -3.76
CA ALA A 161 -6.97 -25.28 -3.86
C ALA A 161 -5.66 -25.84 -3.27
N GLY A 162 -4.83 -25.01 -2.63
CA GLY A 162 -3.55 -25.41 -2.05
C GLY A 162 -2.39 -25.57 -3.04
N ILE A 163 -2.59 -25.25 -4.32
CA ILE A 163 -1.60 -25.48 -5.37
C ILE A 163 -0.59 -24.32 -5.40
N PHE A 164 0.71 -24.64 -5.28
CA PHE A 164 1.85 -23.70 -5.30
C PHE A 164 1.58 -22.37 -4.57
N VAL A 165 1.04 -22.45 -3.34
CA VAL A 165 0.52 -21.31 -2.56
C VAL A 165 1.54 -20.17 -2.47
N ASN A 166 2.79 -20.47 -2.07
CA ASN A 166 3.84 -19.47 -1.91
C ASN A 166 4.19 -18.75 -3.21
N ASP A 167 4.44 -19.48 -4.29
CA ASP A 167 4.82 -18.92 -5.59
C ASP A 167 3.70 -18.05 -6.18
N PHE A 168 2.45 -18.51 -6.07
CA PHE A 168 1.29 -17.77 -6.56
C PHE A 168 0.98 -16.54 -5.70
N ILE A 169 1.16 -16.60 -4.38
CA ILE A 169 1.11 -15.42 -3.50
C ILE A 169 2.20 -14.41 -3.87
N SER A 170 3.40 -14.87 -4.23
CA SER A 170 4.46 -14.02 -4.78
C SER A 170 4.01 -13.23 -6.02
N ILE A 171 3.30 -13.89 -6.95
CA ILE A 171 2.73 -13.23 -8.14
C ILE A 171 1.69 -12.18 -7.76
N LEU A 172 0.83 -12.43 -6.76
CA LEU A 172 -0.14 -11.44 -6.27
C LEU A 172 0.55 -10.21 -5.63
N ILE A 173 1.61 -10.43 -4.84
CA ILE A 173 2.38 -9.37 -4.16
C ILE A 173 3.16 -8.51 -5.17
N ASN A 174 3.81 -9.13 -6.16
CA ASN A 174 4.43 -8.41 -7.28
C ASN A 174 3.43 -7.49 -8.02
N MET A 175 2.15 -7.87 -8.07
CA MET A 175 1.08 -7.15 -8.76
C MET A 175 0.29 -6.16 -7.89
N ILE A 176 0.58 -6.06 -6.58
CA ILE A 176 -0.17 -5.26 -5.59
C ILE A 176 -0.29 -3.77 -5.93
N ASN A 177 0.65 -3.26 -6.73
CA ASN A 177 0.69 -1.90 -7.27
C ASN A 177 -0.42 -1.60 -8.30
N SER A 178 -0.81 -2.60 -9.07
CA SER A 178 -1.68 -2.49 -10.25
C SER A 178 -3.02 -3.17 -10.03
N TYR A 179 -3.04 -4.23 -9.24
CA TYR A 179 -4.21 -5.00 -8.87
C TYR A 179 -4.44 -4.86 -7.37
N LYS A 180 -5.53 -4.17 -6.98
CA LYS A 180 -6.03 -4.19 -5.60
C LYS A 180 -6.61 -5.59 -5.33
N SER A 181 -5.76 -6.58 -5.05
CA SER A 181 -6.24 -7.93 -4.76
C SER A 181 -7.17 -7.85 -3.54
N LYS A 182 -8.43 -8.20 -3.79
CA LYS A 182 -9.39 -8.42 -2.72
C LYS A 182 -9.02 -9.70 -1.96
N PHE A 183 -8.53 -10.73 -2.65
CA PHE A 183 -8.07 -11.97 -2.03
C PHE A 183 -6.98 -11.75 -0.96
N LEU A 184 -5.88 -11.06 -1.28
CA LEU A 184 -4.82 -10.75 -0.30
C LEU A 184 -5.34 -9.95 0.91
N ASN A 185 -6.45 -9.22 0.76
CA ASN A 185 -7.04 -8.47 1.85
C ASN A 185 -7.97 -9.31 2.72
N ASP A 186 -8.90 -10.00 2.09
CA ASP A 186 -9.94 -10.82 2.71
C ASP A 186 -9.38 -12.10 3.36
N ASN A 187 -8.28 -12.65 2.82
CA ASN A 187 -7.69 -13.93 3.23
C ASN A 187 -6.34 -13.73 3.96
N PHE A 188 -6.00 -12.49 4.36
CA PHE A 188 -4.72 -12.17 5.01
C PHE A 188 -4.44 -13.02 6.24
N THR A 189 -5.46 -13.24 7.08
CA THR A 189 -5.35 -14.05 8.31
C THR A 189 -5.37 -15.55 8.07
N GLN A 190 -5.66 -16.01 6.84
CA GLN A 190 -5.60 -17.42 6.46
C GLN A 190 -4.21 -17.81 5.96
N PHE A 191 -3.56 -16.92 5.20
CA PHE A 191 -2.25 -17.11 4.58
C PHE A 191 -1.22 -16.12 5.16
N GLU A 192 -1.28 -15.87 6.47
CA GLU A 192 -0.54 -14.77 7.11
C GLU A 192 0.98 -14.95 6.97
N ASN A 193 1.47 -16.18 7.12
CA ASN A 193 2.89 -16.50 7.01
C ASN A 193 3.34 -16.39 5.56
N GLU A 194 2.63 -17.03 4.64
CA GLU A 194 2.95 -17.11 3.21
C GLU A 194 2.92 -15.73 2.54
N ILE A 195 1.99 -14.86 2.97
CA ILE A 195 1.91 -13.46 2.54
C ILE A 195 3.06 -12.64 3.15
N LEU A 196 3.37 -12.80 4.45
CA LEU A 196 4.41 -11.99 5.09
C LEU A 196 5.84 -12.41 4.70
N GLU A 197 6.11 -13.69 4.48
CA GLU A 197 7.38 -14.17 3.94
C GLU A 197 7.62 -13.57 2.55
N ASN A 198 6.66 -13.71 1.62
CA ASN A 198 6.77 -13.10 0.29
C ASN A 198 6.80 -11.56 0.31
N ILE A 199 6.17 -10.92 1.30
CA ILE A 199 6.24 -9.46 1.50
C ILE A 199 7.63 -9.04 1.98
N GLU A 200 8.22 -9.75 2.95
CA GLU A 200 9.55 -9.46 3.48
C GLU A 200 10.60 -9.64 2.39
N ASP A 201 10.49 -10.75 1.65
CA ASP A 201 11.35 -11.11 0.54
C ASP A 201 11.25 -10.09 -0.62
N PHE A 202 10.03 -9.68 -1.02
CA PHE A 202 9.82 -8.64 -2.04
C PHE A 202 10.25 -7.25 -1.56
N TYR A 203 10.07 -6.89 -0.28
CA TYR A 203 10.43 -5.58 0.26
C TYR A 203 11.96 -5.38 0.27
N PHE A 204 12.70 -6.38 0.77
CA PHE A 204 14.17 -6.29 0.89
C PHE A 204 14.91 -6.60 -0.43
N LYS A 205 14.27 -7.25 -1.41
CA LYS A 205 14.84 -7.43 -2.76
C LYS A 205 14.54 -6.27 -3.73
N ASN A 206 13.79 -5.24 -3.30
CA ASN A 206 13.28 -4.20 -4.19
C ASN A 206 13.47 -2.78 -3.63
N ASP A 207 14.61 -2.16 -3.95
CA ASP A 207 14.97 -0.78 -3.57
C ASP A 207 14.07 0.32 -4.16
N ASN A 208 13.02 -0.04 -4.90
CA ASN A 208 12.10 0.94 -5.48
C ASN A 208 11.14 1.51 -4.41
N PHE A 209 11.29 2.80 -4.10
CA PHE A 209 10.41 3.55 -3.17
C PHE A 209 8.92 3.27 -3.41
N ARG A 210 8.46 3.22 -4.67
CA ARG A 210 7.04 3.01 -4.99
C ARG A 210 6.57 1.59 -4.64
N SER A 211 7.43 0.59 -4.78
CA SER A 211 7.16 -0.78 -4.33
C SER A 211 7.08 -0.84 -2.81
N GLN A 212 8.15 -0.43 -2.11
CA GLN A 212 8.24 -0.44 -0.65
C GLN A 212 7.08 0.33 0.00
N ALA A 213 6.79 1.53 -0.50
CA ALA A 213 5.69 2.34 0.01
C ALA A 213 4.32 1.66 -0.16
N ASN A 214 4.08 0.96 -1.28
CA ASN A 214 2.79 0.29 -1.52
C ASN A 214 2.63 -1.03 -0.73
N ILE A 215 3.72 -1.74 -0.45
CA ILE A 215 3.73 -2.84 0.52
C ILE A 215 3.32 -2.33 1.92
N LEU A 216 3.97 -1.26 2.40
CA LEU A 216 3.59 -0.62 3.66
C LEU A 216 2.12 -0.16 3.64
N LYS A 217 1.62 0.35 2.51
CA LYS A 217 0.21 0.75 2.36
C LYS A 217 -0.77 -0.42 2.46
N PHE A 218 -0.40 -1.61 2.00
CA PHE A 218 -1.21 -2.82 2.15
C PHE A 218 -1.25 -3.31 3.60
N LEU A 219 -0.15 -3.15 4.34
CA LEU A 219 -0.05 -3.53 5.75
C LEU A 219 -0.74 -2.53 6.72
N VAL A 220 -1.15 -1.34 6.26
CA VAL A 220 -1.96 -0.42 7.06
C VAL A 220 -3.28 -1.09 7.45
N GLY A 221 -3.49 -1.26 8.76
CA GLY A 221 -4.68 -1.93 9.31
C GLY A 221 -4.57 -3.45 9.42
N LYS A 222 -3.45 -4.07 9.01
CA LYS A 222 -3.16 -5.47 9.32
C LYS A 222 -2.68 -5.59 10.77
N LYS A 223 -3.17 -6.62 11.47
CA LYS A 223 -2.85 -6.92 12.86
C LYS A 223 -2.14 -8.28 12.91
N GLY A 224 -1.07 -8.37 13.67
CA GLY A 224 -0.33 -9.62 13.89
C GLY A 224 1.03 -9.35 14.54
N LYS A 225 1.51 -10.27 15.38
CA LYS A 225 2.87 -10.17 15.94
C LYS A 225 3.92 -10.23 14.82
N SER A 226 3.69 -11.14 13.87
CA SER A 226 4.36 -11.25 12.56
C SER A 226 4.49 -9.89 11.83
N VAL A 227 3.38 -9.15 11.70
CA VAL A 227 3.32 -7.81 11.07
C VAL A 227 4.14 -6.80 11.88
N PHE A 228 4.01 -6.80 13.20
CA PHE A 228 4.82 -5.92 14.07
C PHE A 228 6.32 -6.22 13.90
N ASP A 229 6.72 -7.49 14.00
CA ASP A 229 8.11 -7.92 13.94
C ASP A 229 8.72 -7.61 12.56
N PHE A 230 8.01 -7.85 11.46
CA PHE A 230 8.44 -7.43 10.12
C PHE A 230 8.67 -5.92 10.02
N ILE A 231 7.68 -5.10 10.38
CA ILE A 231 7.79 -3.64 10.28
C ILE A 231 8.91 -3.10 11.19
N ASN A 232 9.15 -3.76 12.33
CA ASN A 232 10.21 -3.40 13.27
C ASN A 232 11.63 -3.74 12.75
N LYS A 233 11.78 -4.69 11.80
CA LYS A 233 13.05 -4.93 11.08
C LYS A 233 13.41 -3.78 10.13
N ILE A 234 12.41 -3.14 9.52
CA ILE A 234 12.61 -2.24 8.38
C ILE A 234 13.55 -1.08 8.71
N SER A 235 14.59 -0.93 7.88
CA SER A 235 15.31 0.33 7.72
C SER A 235 14.86 1.03 6.45
N VAL A 236 14.65 2.33 6.54
CA VAL A 236 14.46 3.20 5.38
C VAL A 236 15.84 3.58 4.86
N ASP A 237 16.07 3.45 3.55
CA ASP A 237 17.36 3.78 2.92
C ASP A 237 17.67 5.29 3.06
N GLU A 238 18.91 5.61 3.41
CA GLU A 238 19.42 6.97 3.50
C GLU A 238 19.42 7.69 2.15
N LYS A 239 19.52 6.93 1.04
CA LYS A 239 19.49 7.43 -0.35
C LYS A 239 18.16 8.11 -0.74
N TYR A 240 17.05 7.77 -0.08
CA TYR A 240 15.75 8.37 -0.38
C TYR A 240 15.71 9.87 -0.02
N SER A 241 14.92 10.65 -0.74
CA SER A 241 14.68 12.04 -0.36
C SER A 241 13.90 12.14 0.96
N GLU A 242 14.03 13.24 1.68
CA GLU A 242 13.32 13.43 2.97
C GLU A 242 11.79 13.31 2.82
N ALA A 243 11.23 13.70 1.67
CA ALA A 243 9.80 13.53 1.38
C ALA A 243 9.40 12.05 1.18
N GLU A 244 10.27 11.23 0.60
CA GLU A 244 10.05 9.79 0.46
C GLU A 244 10.23 9.07 1.81
N LYS A 245 11.24 9.47 2.60
CA LYS A 245 11.44 9.00 3.97
C LYS A 245 10.22 9.29 4.83
N ASP A 246 9.69 10.51 4.82
CA ASP A 246 8.44 10.87 5.52
C ASP A 246 7.27 9.97 5.12
N ILE A 247 7.12 9.63 3.83
CA ILE A 247 6.04 8.76 3.34
C ILE A 247 6.20 7.31 3.82
N LEU A 248 7.42 6.79 3.87
CA LEU A 248 7.71 5.45 4.41
C LEU A 248 7.53 5.42 5.93
N TYR A 249 8.12 6.38 6.64
CA TYR A 249 8.02 6.48 8.10
C TYR A 249 6.60 6.76 8.59
N GLU A 250 5.76 7.54 7.88
CA GLU A 250 4.33 7.66 8.22
C GLU A 250 3.66 6.29 8.30
N ARG A 251 3.91 5.41 7.33
CA ARG A 251 3.27 4.10 7.25
C ARG A 251 3.85 3.13 8.29
N ILE A 252 5.17 3.09 8.45
CA ILE A 252 5.86 2.31 9.49
C ILE A 252 5.31 2.66 10.88
N ILE A 253 5.27 3.96 11.22
CA ILE A 253 4.74 4.47 12.49
C ILE A 253 3.26 4.11 12.66
N PHE A 254 2.44 4.26 11.61
CA PHE A 254 1.01 3.96 11.69
C PHE A 254 0.74 2.46 11.93
N ILE A 255 1.47 1.57 11.27
CA ILE A 255 1.30 0.11 11.42
C ILE A 255 1.79 -0.35 12.80
N LEU A 256 2.96 0.12 13.25
CA LEU A 256 3.50 -0.22 14.58
C LEU A 256 2.56 0.25 15.69
N HIS A 257 2.10 1.51 15.64
CA HIS A 257 1.17 2.05 16.61
C HIS A 257 -0.13 1.20 16.70
N PHE A 258 -0.73 0.85 15.56
CA PHE A 258 -1.96 0.04 15.53
C PHE A 258 -1.75 -1.38 16.08
N ASN A 259 -0.55 -1.96 15.89
CA ASN A 259 -0.20 -3.25 16.45
C ASN A 259 0.15 -3.18 17.95
N LEU A 260 0.72 -2.08 18.46
CA LEU A 260 0.88 -1.82 19.90
C LEU A 260 -0.47 -1.65 20.63
N GLU A 261 -1.44 -0.98 20.01
CA GLU A 261 -2.79 -0.88 20.57
C GLU A 261 -3.47 -2.26 20.61
N PHE A 262 -3.26 -3.08 19.58
CA PHE A 262 -3.79 -4.44 19.56
C PHE A 262 -3.12 -5.38 20.56
N SER A 263 -1.79 -5.33 20.73
CA SER A 263 -1.11 -6.19 21.71
C SER A 263 -1.42 -5.83 23.16
N LYS A 264 -1.69 -4.55 23.46
CA LYS A 264 -2.28 -4.13 24.74
C LYS A 264 -3.69 -4.69 24.96
N GLN A 265 -4.50 -4.82 23.90
CA GLN A 265 -5.84 -5.43 23.98
C GLN A 265 -5.78 -6.95 24.20
N THR A 266 -4.68 -7.62 23.85
CA THR A 266 -4.50 -9.08 23.98
C THR A 266 -3.51 -9.51 25.07
N GLY A 267 -2.99 -8.58 25.89
CA GLY A 267 -2.11 -8.87 27.02
C GLY A 267 -0.67 -9.26 26.64
N CYS A 268 -0.18 -8.85 25.47
CA CYS A 268 1.17 -9.18 25.00
C CYS A 268 2.14 -8.02 25.29
N ASP A 269 2.60 -7.93 26.55
CA ASP A 269 3.05 -6.69 27.18
C ASP A 269 4.42 -6.10 26.80
N LYS A 270 5.25 -6.75 25.96
CA LYS A 270 6.63 -6.28 25.68
C LYS A 270 7.02 -6.26 24.21
N HIS A 271 6.92 -5.08 23.62
CA HIS A 271 7.35 -4.76 22.27
C HIS A 271 8.54 -3.78 22.28
N ASN A 272 9.76 -4.28 22.05
CA ASN A 272 10.94 -3.45 21.86
C ASN A 272 10.97 -2.88 20.44
N ILE A 273 10.86 -1.56 20.29
CA ILE A 273 10.95 -0.89 18.99
C ILE A 273 12.41 -0.56 18.66
N ARG A 274 12.80 -0.78 17.40
CA ARG A 274 14.14 -0.54 16.86
C ARG A 274 14.60 0.90 17.11
N PHE A 275 15.76 1.06 17.74
CA PHE A 275 16.28 2.36 18.21
C PHE A 275 16.30 3.44 17.12
N GLY A 276 16.75 3.12 15.90
CA GLY A 276 16.80 4.08 14.79
C GLY A 276 15.44 4.68 14.39
N LEU A 277 14.33 3.96 14.61
CA LEU A 277 12.99 4.52 14.43
C LEU A 277 12.62 5.49 15.56
N LEU A 278 12.93 5.14 16.81
CA LEU A 278 12.71 6.01 17.97
C LEU A 278 13.55 7.29 17.87
N GLU A 279 14.76 7.20 17.32
CA GLU A 279 15.60 8.34 17.00
C GLU A 279 15.04 9.19 15.85
N TYR A 280 14.54 8.58 14.77
CA TYR A 280 13.83 9.32 13.72
C TYR A 280 12.62 10.08 14.28
N ILE A 281 11.78 9.44 15.11
CA ILE A 281 10.65 10.09 15.78
C ILE A 281 11.14 11.28 16.62
N LYS A 282 12.05 11.06 17.57
CA LYS A 282 12.68 12.10 18.41
C LYS A 282 13.21 13.27 17.58
N ASN A 283 13.87 12.97 16.47
CA ASN A 283 14.53 13.97 15.64
C ASN A 283 13.63 14.61 14.58
N TYR A 284 12.41 14.11 14.38
CA TYR A 284 11.48 14.56 13.34
C TYR A 284 11.28 16.09 13.32
N LYS A 285 11.45 16.68 12.12
CA LYS A 285 11.31 18.12 11.84
C LYS A 285 10.26 18.44 10.77
N GLY A 286 9.71 17.42 10.10
CA GLY A 286 8.74 17.61 9.01
C GLY A 286 7.36 18.05 9.51
N ASN A 287 6.49 18.39 8.56
CA ASN A 287 5.16 18.96 8.83
C ASN A 287 4.03 17.93 8.89
N ASN A 288 4.31 16.63 8.95
CA ASN A 288 3.27 15.59 9.02
C ASN A 288 2.72 15.43 10.45
N ASP A 289 1.46 15.84 10.65
CA ASP A 289 0.70 15.68 11.90
C ASP A 289 0.66 14.23 12.39
N LYS A 290 0.55 13.26 11.48
CA LYS A 290 0.34 11.85 11.83
C LYS A 290 1.60 11.22 12.42
N ILE A 291 2.75 11.47 11.77
CA ILE A 291 4.08 11.09 12.29
C ILE A 291 4.26 11.67 13.69
N TYR A 292 3.86 12.94 13.88
CA TYR A 292 3.99 13.60 15.16
C TYR A 292 3.09 12.97 16.25
N LEU A 293 1.77 12.89 16.02
CA LEU A 293 0.82 12.36 17.00
C LEU A 293 1.07 10.88 17.29
N LYS A 294 1.17 10.02 16.27
CA LYS A 294 1.43 8.59 16.49
C LYS A 294 2.84 8.33 17.02
N GLY A 295 3.80 9.22 16.75
CA GLY A 295 5.12 9.22 17.38
C GLY A 295 5.07 9.42 18.90
N ILE A 296 4.24 10.35 19.39
CA ILE A 296 3.99 10.52 20.85
C ILE A 296 3.40 9.23 21.43
N GLN A 297 2.34 8.70 20.81
CA GLN A 297 1.66 7.48 21.28
C GLN A 297 2.59 6.27 21.32
N ILE A 298 3.49 6.12 20.34
CA ILE A 298 4.55 5.10 20.36
C ILE A 298 5.51 5.33 21.52
N LEU A 299 6.10 6.52 21.65
CA LEU A 299 7.11 6.81 22.67
C LEU A 299 6.56 6.60 24.10
N GLY A 300 5.30 6.98 24.34
CA GLY A 300 4.60 6.72 25.60
C GLY A 300 4.32 5.23 25.79
N ALA A 301 3.77 4.55 24.78
CA ALA A 301 3.44 3.13 24.87
C ALA A 301 4.64 2.22 25.18
N VAL A 302 5.86 2.56 24.74
CA VAL A 302 7.10 1.84 25.09
C VAL A 302 7.89 2.49 26.23
N LYS A 303 7.31 3.48 26.94
CA LYS A 303 7.89 4.23 28.07
C LYS A 303 9.31 4.74 27.79
N ASN A 304 9.54 5.29 26.60
CA ASN A 304 10.89 5.65 26.17
C ASN A 304 11.34 7.03 26.70
N ASN A 305 12.59 7.13 27.16
CA ASN A 305 13.20 8.34 27.70
C ASN A 305 13.16 9.56 26.76
N PHE A 306 12.98 9.38 25.45
CA PHE A 306 12.81 10.49 24.51
C PHE A 306 11.42 11.15 24.56
N TYR A 307 10.42 10.56 25.23
CA TYR A 307 9.03 11.05 25.31
C TYR A 307 8.96 12.53 25.76
N ASN A 308 9.46 12.84 26.96
CA ASN A 308 9.45 14.19 27.52
C ASN A 308 10.14 15.20 26.59
N ALA A 309 11.33 14.85 26.10
CA ALA A 309 12.12 15.70 25.22
C ALA A 309 11.43 15.95 23.87
N PHE A 310 10.77 14.94 23.30
CA PHE A 310 10.04 15.04 22.04
C PHE A 310 8.78 15.89 22.17
N VAL A 311 8.05 15.75 23.29
CA VAL A 311 6.89 16.59 23.61
C VAL A 311 7.32 18.06 23.76
N LEU A 312 8.27 18.36 24.66
CA LEU A 312 8.72 19.73 24.93
C LEU A 312 9.30 20.44 23.70
N LYS A 313 10.12 19.74 22.92
CA LYS A 313 10.68 20.23 21.64
C LYS A 313 9.61 20.68 20.63
N ASN A 314 8.38 20.17 20.73
CA ASN A 314 7.32 20.37 19.75
C ASN A 314 6.09 21.11 20.30
N CYS A 315 6.11 21.68 21.51
CA CYS A 315 4.98 22.42 22.11
C CYS A 315 4.34 23.45 21.17
N ILE A 316 5.16 24.25 20.46
CA ILE A 316 4.66 25.26 19.52
C ILE A 316 3.94 24.61 18.32
N LYS A 317 4.41 23.43 17.88
CA LYS A 317 3.73 22.63 16.84
C LYS A 317 2.41 22.08 17.36
N ILE A 318 2.39 21.45 18.54
CA ILE A 318 1.17 20.94 19.21
C ILE A 318 0.08 22.02 19.24
N ASN A 319 0.41 23.23 19.72
CA ASN A 319 -0.50 24.36 19.77
C ASN A 319 -1.15 24.64 18.40
N ASN A 320 -0.33 24.70 17.34
CA ASN A 320 -0.82 24.95 15.98
C ASN A 320 -1.61 23.77 15.38
N LEU A 321 -1.40 22.53 15.87
CA LEU A 321 -2.24 21.38 15.49
C LEU A 321 -3.61 21.37 16.20
N CYS A 322 -3.64 21.81 17.47
CA CYS A 322 -4.82 21.77 18.33
C CYS A 322 -5.78 22.95 18.11
N LYS A 323 -5.24 24.16 17.84
CA LYS A 323 -6.03 25.40 17.59
C LYS A 323 -7.24 25.25 16.67
N ASN A 324 -7.15 24.34 15.69
CA ASN A 324 -8.21 24.10 14.69
C ASN A 324 -8.81 22.68 14.76
N ASN A 325 -8.46 21.85 15.75
CA ASN A 325 -9.00 20.50 15.91
C ASN A 325 -8.95 20.03 17.39
N ARG A 326 -10.13 19.92 18.00
CA ARG A 326 -10.32 19.53 19.41
C ARG A 326 -10.01 18.05 19.69
N GLU A 327 -10.21 17.16 18.71
CA GLU A 327 -9.94 15.72 18.87
C GLU A 327 -8.45 15.47 19.09
N LYS A 328 -7.58 16.13 18.29
CA LYS A 328 -6.12 16.11 18.46
C LYS A 328 -5.71 16.65 19.83
N GLU A 329 -6.41 17.67 20.32
CA GLU A 329 -6.17 18.27 21.62
C GLU A 329 -6.46 17.28 22.76
N ILE A 330 -7.64 16.65 22.73
CA ILE A 330 -8.05 15.61 23.69
C ILE A 330 -7.06 14.44 23.68
N ILE A 331 -6.74 13.89 22.50
CA ILE A 331 -5.78 12.79 22.34
C ILE A 331 -4.42 13.17 22.96
N PHE A 332 -3.95 14.39 22.72
CA PHE A 332 -2.68 14.84 23.25
C PHE A 332 -2.65 14.99 24.78
N ILE A 333 -3.70 15.57 25.38
CA ILE A 333 -3.83 15.65 26.85
C ILE A 333 -3.91 14.24 27.47
N GLN A 334 -4.65 13.32 26.84
CA GLN A 334 -4.72 11.93 27.27
C GLN A 334 -3.36 11.20 27.22
N GLU A 335 -2.50 11.49 26.25
CA GLU A 335 -1.16 10.90 26.24
C GLU A 335 -0.26 11.48 27.34
N ILE A 336 -0.37 12.78 27.66
CA ILE A 336 0.35 13.35 28.81
C ILE A 336 -0.13 12.71 30.10
N TYR A 337 -1.44 12.57 30.30
CA TYR A 337 -1.99 11.92 31.50
C TYR A 337 -1.49 10.49 31.67
N LYS A 338 -1.44 9.70 30.59
CA LYS A 338 -1.04 8.28 30.64
C LYS A 338 0.47 8.04 30.78
N ASN A 339 1.32 8.96 30.32
CA ASN A 339 2.76 8.70 30.16
C ASN A 339 3.69 9.83 30.67
N GLY A 340 3.16 11.00 30.99
CA GLY A 340 3.92 12.15 31.47
C GLY A 340 4.34 12.01 32.93
N ASN A 341 5.46 12.63 33.30
CA ASN A 341 5.87 12.80 34.68
C ASN A 341 5.67 14.25 35.15
N SER A 342 5.86 14.49 36.45
CA SER A 342 5.64 15.82 37.04
C SER A 342 6.52 16.91 36.42
N ASP A 343 7.76 16.60 36.04
CA ASP A 343 8.65 17.57 35.35
C ASP A 343 8.07 17.98 33.98
N LEU A 344 7.58 17.02 33.20
CA LEU A 344 6.97 17.29 31.90
C LEU A 344 5.74 18.18 32.04
N ILE A 345 4.84 17.84 32.98
CA ILE A 345 3.61 18.60 33.23
C ILE A 345 3.95 20.01 33.74
N TYR A 346 4.90 20.15 34.66
CA TYR A 346 5.41 21.43 35.14
C TYR A 346 6.00 22.29 34.00
N HIS A 347 6.88 21.73 33.18
CA HIS A 347 7.49 22.48 32.07
C HIS A 347 6.48 22.82 30.98
N LEU A 348 5.51 21.95 30.69
CA LEU A 348 4.39 22.23 29.79
C LEU A 348 3.54 23.39 30.30
N THR A 349 3.03 23.30 31.54
CA THR A 349 2.09 24.30 32.07
C THR A 349 2.71 25.69 32.21
N ASN A 350 4.04 25.79 32.35
CA ASN A 350 4.75 27.08 32.28
C ASN A 350 4.85 27.70 30.86
N ASN A 351 4.59 26.93 29.79
CA ASN A 351 4.79 27.36 28.39
C ASN A 351 3.49 27.45 27.55
N ILE A 352 2.32 27.11 28.12
CA ILE A 352 1.06 26.92 27.36
C ILE A 352 0.14 28.15 27.30
N TYR A 353 0.60 29.33 27.72
CA TYR A 353 -0.22 30.55 27.77
C TYR A 353 -0.88 30.95 26.44
N ALA A 354 -0.32 30.54 25.30
CA ALA A 354 -0.84 30.82 23.96
C ALA A 354 -1.66 29.67 23.33
N PHE A 355 -2.09 28.68 24.12
CA PHE A 355 -2.92 27.54 23.69
C PHE A 355 -4.42 27.85 23.84
N SER A 356 -5.30 26.89 23.52
CA SER A 356 -6.74 27.03 23.74
C SER A 356 -7.10 27.03 25.24
N THR A 357 -8.26 27.60 25.57
CA THR A 357 -8.83 27.54 26.92
C THR A 357 -9.01 26.09 27.42
N CYS A 358 -9.45 25.18 26.53
CA CYS A 358 -9.65 23.77 26.87
C CYS A 358 -8.32 23.09 27.23
N PHE A 359 -7.26 23.33 26.46
CA PHE A 359 -5.92 22.83 26.74
C PHE A 359 -5.37 23.34 28.08
N ILE A 360 -5.52 24.64 28.35
CA ILE A 360 -5.07 25.25 29.61
C ILE A 360 -5.83 24.64 30.79
N ILE A 361 -7.15 24.46 30.69
CA ILE A 361 -7.97 23.79 31.71
C ILE A 361 -7.49 22.35 31.95
N GLY A 362 -7.32 21.55 30.89
CA GLY A 362 -6.87 20.16 31.03
C GLY A 362 -5.50 20.04 31.69
N MET A 363 -4.55 20.91 31.34
CA MET A 363 -3.22 20.95 31.96
C MET A 363 -3.24 21.46 33.41
N LEU A 364 -4.16 22.35 33.77
CA LEU A 364 -4.36 22.78 35.16
C LEU A 364 -4.94 21.66 36.03
N LEU A 365 -5.90 20.88 35.50
CA LEU A 365 -6.45 19.71 36.19
C LEU A 365 -5.36 18.64 36.40
N LEU A 366 -4.49 18.38 35.40
CA LEU A 366 -3.31 17.52 35.58
C LEU A 366 -2.32 18.07 36.60
N CYS A 367 -2.11 19.39 36.67
CA CYS A 367 -1.30 19.99 37.73
C CYS A 367 -1.91 19.75 39.12
N GLN A 368 -3.22 19.84 39.28
CA GLN A 368 -3.88 19.53 40.56
C GLN A 368 -3.75 18.05 40.93
N GLU A 369 -4.00 17.14 40.00
CA GLU A 369 -3.96 15.69 40.21
C GLU A 369 -2.58 15.19 40.64
N HIS A 370 -1.51 15.76 40.07
CA HIS A 370 -0.13 15.44 40.41
C HIS A 370 0.47 16.37 41.50
N GLU A 371 -0.36 17.20 42.16
CA GLU A 371 0.02 18.19 43.21
C GLU A 371 1.08 19.23 42.78
N ILE A 372 1.21 19.48 41.48
CA ILE A 372 2.21 20.35 40.84
C ILE A 372 1.76 21.81 40.89
N ARG A 373 2.63 22.71 41.38
CA ARG A 373 2.40 24.16 41.42
C ARG A 373 3.36 24.92 40.48
N PRO A 374 3.06 25.04 39.16
CA PRO A 374 3.89 25.80 38.23
C PRO A 374 3.74 27.32 38.43
N TYR A 375 4.81 28.08 38.18
CA TYR A 375 4.81 29.55 38.34
C TYR A 375 3.73 30.25 37.51
N SER A 376 3.36 29.68 36.35
CA SER A 376 2.28 30.20 35.50
C SER A 376 0.88 30.18 36.13
N LEU A 377 0.65 29.49 37.26
CA LEU A 377 -0.63 29.54 38.00
C LEU A 377 -1.05 30.99 38.31
N PHE A 378 -0.11 31.84 38.75
CA PHE A 378 -0.41 33.24 39.04
C PHE A 378 -0.83 34.00 37.76
N THR A 379 -0.20 33.71 36.62
CA THR A 379 -0.60 34.27 35.32
C THR A 379 -1.99 33.78 34.90
N PHE A 380 -2.29 32.49 35.09
CA PHE A 380 -3.60 31.93 34.77
C PHE A 380 -4.72 32.40 35.71
N SER A 381 -4.42 32.76 36.96
CA SER A 381 -5.37 33.40 37.89
C SER A 381 -5.90 34.76 37.38
N MET A 382 -5.19 35.36 36.42
CA MET A 382 -5.52 36.62 35.74
C MET A 382 -5.87 36.43 34.25
N HIS A 383 -6.04 35.19 33.78
CA HIS A 383 -6.39 34.88 32.38
C HIS A 383 -7.74 35.51 31.97
N TRP A 384 -7.97 35.73 30.67
CA TRP A 384 -9.21 36.38 30.18
C TRP A 384 -10.47 35.50 30.39
N ASP A 385 -10.33 34.18 30.28
CA ASP A 385 -11.43 33.22 30.51
C ASP A 385 -11.71 33.02 32.01
N PRO A 386 -12.99 33.04 32.46
CA PRO A 386 -13.35 32.91 33.87
C PRO A 386 -13.07 31.53 34.47
N LYS A 387 -13.24 30.43 33.73
CA LYS A 387 -13.02 29.06 34.24
C LYS A 387 -11.54 28.82 34.49
N VAL A 388 -10.67 29.31 33.60
CA VAL A 388 -9.22 29.27 33.80
C VAL A 388 -8.83 30.03 35.08
N ARG A 389 -9.39 31.23 35.31
CA ARG A 389 -9.11 31.99 36.56
C ARG A 389 -9.57 31.25 37.81
N GLU A 390 -10.78 30.69 37.79
CA GLU A 390 -11.36 29.96 38.92
C GLU A 390 -10.51 28.74 39.30
N ILE A 391 -10.23 27.87 38.33
CA ILE A 391 -9.41 26.66 38.51
C ILE A 391 -8.01 27.03 39.02
N SER A 392 -7.37 28.06 38.44
CA SER A 392 -6.03 28.49 38.86
C SER A 392 -5.99 28.97 40.30
N LYS A 393 -7.01 29.71 40.76
CA LYS A 393 -7.10 30.16 42.15
C LYS A 393 -7.27 28.99 43.11
N LYS A 394 -8.22 28.08 42.83
CA LYS A 394 -8.43 26.87 43.63
C LYS A 394 -7.15 26.05 43.82
N ILE A 395 -6.33 25.91 42.78
CA ILE A 395 -5.03 25.22 42.85
C ILE A 395 -3.99 26.00 43.69
N ILE A 396 -3.95 27.34 43.60
CA ILE A 396 -3.09 28.19 44.44
C ILE A 396 -3.48 28.05 45.92
N ASP A 397 -4.78 28.23 46.20
CA ASP A 397 -5.38 28.25 47.53
C ASP A 397 -5.42 26.85 48.18
N GLY A 398 -5.18 25.79 47.40
CA GLY A 398 -5.14 24.40 47.86
C GLY A 398 -6.52 23.73 47.97
N GLU A 399 -7.56 24.34 47.39
CA GLU A 399 -8.90 23.75 47.34
C GLU A 399 -8.91 22.50 46.44
N LYS A 400 -9.54 21.43 46.91
CA LYS A 400 -9.84 20.27 46.06
C LYS A 400 -10.99 20.63 45.13
N ILE A 401 -10.66 20.99 43.88
CA ILE A 401 -11.64 20.94 42.79
C ILE A 401 -12.12 19.50 42.69
N GLN A 402 -13.44 19.29 42.70
CA GLN A 402 -14.05 17.98 42.54
C GLN A 402 -13.62 17.41 41.18
N MET A 403 -13.02 16.21 41.19
CA MET A 403 -12.60 15.52 39.95
C MET A 403 -13.82 15.18 39.10
N PHE A 404 -14.08 16.06 38.14
CA PHE A 404 -14.83 15.78 36.94
C PHE A 404 -13.87 15.21 35.90
N ASP A 405 -14.32 14.34 35.00
CA ASP A 405 -13.47 13.93 33.88
C ASP A 405 -13.12 15.20 33.06
N PRO A 406 -11.83 15.52 32.84
CA PRO A 406 -11.44 16.66 32.01
C PRO A 406 -12.15 16.66 30.65
N PHE A 407 -12.41 15.48 30.08
CA PHE A 407 -13.00 15.28 28.77
C PHE A 407 -14.52 15.45 28.75
N ASP A 408 -15.24 15.19 29.86
CA ASP A 408 -16.69 15.47 29.94
C ASP A 408 -16.96 16.98 29.80
N SER A 409 -16.13 17.82 30.41
CA SER A 409 -16.28 19.28 30.29
C SER A 409 -15.91 19.81 28.91
N ILE A 410 -14.95 19.16 28.23
CA ILE A 410 -14.52 19.49 26.87
C ILE A 410 -15.61 19.10 25.83
N ASN A 411 -16.54 18.20 26.18
CA ASN A 411 -17.72 17.90 25.35
C ASN A 411 -18.91 18.86 25.58
N GLN A 412 -18.85 19.77 26.56
CA GLN A 412 -19.97 20.63 27.00
C GLN A 412 -19.67 22.14 26.92
N ILE A 413 -18.60 22.54 26.24
CA ILE A 413 -18.20 23.94 25.96
C ILE A 413 -18.09 24.15 24.45
#